data_AF-R9I4Q8-F1
#
_entry.id   AF-R9I4Q8-F1
#
_cell.length_a   1.000
_cell.length_b   1.000
_cell.length_c   1.000
_cell.angle_alpha   90.00
_cell.angle_beta   90.00
_cell.angle_gamma   90.00
#
_symmetry.space_group_name_H-M   'P 1'
#
loop_
_entity.id
_entity.type
_entity.pdbx_description
1 polymer ?
#
loop_
_entity_poly.entity_id
_entity_poly.type
_entity_poly.pdbx_seq_one_letter_code
_entity_poly.pdbx_strand_id
1 'polypeptide(L)'
;MISNNEAITLNGTEIEWIYWCILVTLIFVGVAFSHSAILYLFDRFISKGIGKLLRKYKRYKWNVAFGIGILSAIIVFGRLLAYTFNQGELCRVRTDTLISTKMGDWGGFATCLTSIFALMSVYLAFRALRSQTTAARRASFDATFTQIFAQHNILHRKVTQHNVLCKKITLLDIIIARCRAKNASNLFTMCREAFENEYLIKESKISISDFRKKYNSSIGLSSSADFKNYFKYIHREVSFVMYNSKDILEPKDQKRYVKLIEGQMNNDELFCYFINQLEYWISHKNEEEVNKYANYLKDNEFFKEICLTEDYQSLIKKACDISTEDIKDGDKPLIENKWLNEKAH
;
A
#
# COMPACT_ATOMS: atom_id res chain seq x y z
N MET A 1 41.96 -55.73 27.25
CA MET A 1 40.70 -56.02 27.97
C MET A 1 40.95 -55.57 29.40
N ILE A 2 40.40 -54.46 29.88
CA ILE A 2 38.99 -54.23 30.17
C ILE A 2 38.59 -52.81 29.70
N SER A 3 37.52 -52.73 28.92
CA SER A 3 36.86 -51.49 28.52
C SER A 3 35.95 -51.02 29.64
N ASN A 4 36.36 -50.00 30.40
CA ASN A 4 35.42 -49.24 31.22
C ASN A 4 35.01 -48.00 30.44
N ASN A 5 34.10 -48.19 29.49
CA ASN A 5 33.20 -47.12 29.07
C ASN A 5 32.22 -46.91 30.23
N GLU A 6 32.62 -46.14 31.24
CA GLU A 6 31.63 -45.53 32.13
C GLU A 6 30.89 -44.49 31.30
N ALA A 7 29.73 -44.90 30.75
CA ALA A 7 28.78 -43.99 30.18
C ALA A 7 28.45 -42.95 31.24
N ILE A 8 28.79 -41.69 30.98
CA ILE A 8 28.44 -40.56 31.83
C ILE A 8 26.91 -40.53 31.90
N THR A 9 26.35 -41.08 32.97
CA THR A 9 24.92 -41.06 33.23
C THR A 9 24.57 -39.68 33.77
N LEU A 10 23.84 -38.89 32.97
CA LEU A 10 23.19 -37.67 33.41
C LEU A 10 22.37 -37.96 34.67
N ASN A 11 22.52 -37.11 35.70
CA ASN A 11 21.80 -37.30 36.95
C ASN A 11 20.29 -37.05 36.73
N GLY A 12 19.40 -37.68 37.51
CA GLY A 12 17.95 -37.63 37.26
C GLY A 12 17.35 -36.21 37.21
N THR A 13 17.88 -35.30 38.03
CA THR A 13 17.53 -33.87 38.02
C THR A 13 17.96 -33.16 36.72
N GLU A 14 19.07 -33.55 36.10
CA GLU A 14 19.59 -32.93 34.89
C GLU A 14 18.79 -33.36 33.65
N ILE A 15 18.32 -34.61 33.64
CA ILE A 15 17.37 -35.10 32.63
C ILE A 15 16.07 -34.30 32.70
N GLU A 16 15.55 -34.03 33.91
CA GLU A 16 14.39 -33.17 34.10
C GLU A 16 14.62 -31.74 33.58
N TRP A 17 15.77 -31.13 33.86
CA TRP A 17 16.05 -29.77 33.38
C TRP A 17 16.23 -29.68 31.85
N ILE A 18 16.91 -30.65 31.23
CA ILE A 18 16.99 -30.75 29.77
C ILE A 18 15.59 -30.95 29.18
N TYR A 19 14.77 -31.78 29.82
CA TYR A 19 13.38 -31.97 29.45
C TYR A 19 12.59 -30.67 29.55
N TRP A 20 12.75 -29.88 30.62
CA TRP A 20 12.12 -28.56 30.76
C TRP A 20 12.62 -27.57 29.70
N CYS A 21 13.90 -27.54 29.35
CA CYS A 21 14.41 -26.68 28.28
C CYS A 21 13.84 -27.06 26.90
N ILE A 22 13.75 -28.35 26.60
CA ILE A 22 13.15 -28.86 25.36
C ILE A 22 11.65 -28.58 25.36
N LEU A 23 10.96 -28.84 26.47
CA LEU A 23 9.52 -28.62 26.64
C LEU A 23 9.17 -27.14 26.52
N VAL A 24 9.91 -26.25 27.18
CA VAL A 24 9.71 -24.79 27.06
C VAL A 24 9.94 -24.34 25.62
N THR A 25 10.97 -24.85 24.94
CA THR A 25 11.22 -24.53 23.53
C THR A 25 10.09 -25.05 22.63
N LEU A 26 9.60 -26.27 22.86
CA LEU A 26 8.46 -26.85 22.15
C LEU A 26 7.14 -26.12 22.43
N ILE A 27 6.93 -25.63 23.66
CA ILE A 27 5.78 -24.80 24.03
C ILE A 27 5.87 -23.46 23.30
N PHE A 28 7.02 -22.79 23.28
CA PHE A 28 7.17 -21.53 22.56
C PHE A 28 7.01 -21.67 21.05
N VAL A 29 7.54 -22.74 20.46
CA VAL A 29 7.30 -23.09 19.05
C VAL A 29 5.81 -23.38 18.83
N GLY A 30 5.19 -24.19 19.69
CA GLY A 30 3.77 -24.52 19.65
C GLY A 30 2.87 -23.29 19.74
N VAL A 31 3.19 -22.34 20.63
CA VAL A 31 2.49 -21.05 20.77
C VAL A 31 2.68 -20.19 19.52
N ALA A 32 3.90 -20.14 18.95
CA ALA A 32 4.17 -19.38 17.73
C ALA A 32 3.40 -19.94 16.50
N PHE A 33 3.17 -21.26 16.45
CA PHE A 33 2.40 -21.92 15.39
C PHE A 33 0.89 -21.86 15.61
N SER A 34 0.40 -22.06 16.84
CA SER A 34 -1.04 -22.08 17.19
C SER A 34 -1.69 -20.69 17.21
N HIS A 35 -0.90 -19.61 17.33
CA HIS A 35 -1.38 -18.23 17.29
C HIS A 35 -2.11 -17.85 15.98
N SER A 36 -1.86 -18.57 14.88
CA SER A 36 -2.57 -18.32 13.61
C SER A 36 -4.07 -18.69 13.69
N ALA A 37 -4.45 -19.68 14.51
CA ALA A 37 -5.84 -20.06 14.75
C ALA A 37 -6.54 -19.12 15.75
N ILE A 38 -5.81 -18.68 16.78
CA ILE A 38 -6.33 -17.74 17.79
C ILE A 38 -6.64 -16.37 17.16
N LEU A 39 -5.79 -15.88 16.26
CA LEU A 39 -6.06 -14.61 15.56
C LEU A 39 -7.23 -14.68 14.58
N TYR A 40 -7.47 -15.80 13.93
CA TYR A 40 -8.65 -15.96 13.05
C TYR A 40 -9.96 -15.78 13.85
N LEU A 41 -9.98 -16.23 15.10
CA LEU A 41 -11.11 -16.04 16.02
C LEU A 41 -11.21 -14.58 16.52
N PHE A 42 -10.08 -13.90 16.70
CA PHE A 42 -10.02 -12.54 17.24
C PHE A 42 -10.08 -11.40 16.21
N ASP A 43 -9.85 -11.67 14.92
CA ASP A 43 -9.93 -10.66 13.84
C ASP A 43 -11.35 -10.05 13.73
N ARG A 44 -12.35 -10.78 14.23
CA ARG A 44 -13.76 -10.33 14.28
C ARG A 44 -14.04 -9.26 15.35
N PHE A 45 -13.12 -9.02 16.30
CA PHE A 45 -13.40 -8.23 17.51
C PHE A 45 -12.44 -7.06 17.80
N ILE A 46 -11.41 -6.82 16.98
CA ILE A 46 -10.30 -5.94 17.39
C ILE A 46 -10.36 -4.52 16.78
N SER A 47 -10.27 -3.51 17.64
CA SER A 47 -10.21 -2.08 17.29
C SER A 47 -8.93 -1.67 16.55
N LYS A 48 -9.00 -0.55 15.79
CA LYS A 48 -7.95 -0.04 14.89
C LYS A 48 -6.54 0.09 15.51
N GLY A 49 -6.42 0.28 16.83
CA GLY A 49 -5.14 0.45 17.54
C GLY A 49 -4.37 -0.87 17.75
N ILE A 50 -5.05 -1.89 18.28
CA ILE A 50 -4.47 -3.21 18.54
C ILE A 50 -4.14 -3.92 17.21
N GLY A 51 -4.95 -3.68 16.16
CA GLY A 51 -4.68 -4.19 14.82
C GLY A 51 -3.37 -3.68 14.18
N LYS A 52 -2.85 -2.51 14.57
CA LYS A 52 -1.52 -2.02 14.14
C LYS A 52 -0.39 -2.76 14.86
N LEU A 53 -0.53 -2.98 16.17
CA LEU A 53 0.45 -3.68 17.00
C LEU A 53 0.57 -5.16 16.61
N LEU A 54 -0.58 -5.81 16.35
CA LEU A 54 -0.65 -7.18 15.83
C LEU A 54 -0.06 -7.32 14.42
N ARG A 55 -0.27 -6.34 13.53
CA ARG A 55 0.39 -6.32 12.21
C ARG A 55 1.91 -6.20 12.32
N LYS A 56 2.39 -5.38 13.26
CA LYS A 56 3.83 -5.26 13.55
C LYS A 56 4.39 -6.58 14.09
N TYR A 57 3.68 -7.26 14.99
CA TYR A 57 4.07 -8.57 15.50
C TYR A 57 4.06 -9.67 14.41
N LYS A 58 3.03 -9.72 13.55
CA LYS A 58 2.96 -10.64 12.38
C LYS A 58 4.17 -10.47 11.44
N ARG A 59 4.68 -9.24 11.31
CA ARG A 59 5.90 -8.95 10.53
C ARG A 59 7.13 -9.63 11.15
N TYR A 60 7.26 -9.66 12.47
CA TYR A 60 8.46 -10.16 13.16
C TYR A 60 8.34 -11.54 13.81
N LYS A 61 7.16 -12.19 13.80
CA LYS A 61 6.90 -13.46 14.51
C LYS A 61 7.96 -14.55 14.26
N TRP A 62 8.39 -14.70 13.01
CA TRP A 62 9.39 -15.69 12.65
C TRP A 62 10.77 -15.31 13.15
N ASN A 63 11.14 -14.02 13.10
CA ASN A 63 12.41 -13.56 13.64
C ASN A 63 12.48 -13.78 15.15
N VAL A 64 11.36 -13.58 15.87
CA VAL A 64 11.25 -13.87 17.31
C VAL A 64 11.37 -15.37 17.57
N ALA A 65 10.63 -16.20 16.84
CA ALA A 65 10.68 -17.66 17.00
C ALA A 65 12.09 -18.23 16.72
N PHE A 66 12.73 -17.82 15.63
CA PHE A 66 14.10 -18.22 15.32
C PHE A 66 15.11 -17.68 16.34
N GLY A 67 14.95 -16.44 16.80
CA GLY A 67 15.82 -15.85 17.82
C GLY A 67 15.77 -16.61 19.15
N ILE A 68 14.55 -16.98 19.60
CA ILE A 68 14.37 -17.82 20.79
C ILE A 68 14.98 -19.21 20.58
N GLY A 69 14.75 -19.84 19.43
CA GLY A 69 15.34 -21.15 19.12
C GLY A 69 16.87 -21.15 19.13
N ILE A 70 17.50 -20.13 18.55
CA ILE A 70 18.96 -19.94 18.57
C ILE A 70 19.45 -19.72 20.00
N LEU A 71 18.78 -18.88 20.78
CA LEU A 71 19.15 -18.61 22.17
C LEU A 71 19.05 -19.87 23.04
N SER A 72 17.97 -20.65 22.91
CA SER A 72 17.82 -21.93 23.59
C SER A 72 18.94 -22.91 23.25
N ALA A 73 19.31 -23.02 21.96
CA ALA A 73 20.40 -23.89 21.52
C ALA A 73 21.76 -23.47 22.11
N ILE A 74 22.04 -22.16 22.18
CA ILE A 74 23.25 -21.61 22.80
C ILE A 74 23.29 -21.91 24.31
N ILE A 75 22.16 -21.75 25.01
CA ILE A 75 22.07 -22.02 26.46
C ILE A 75 22.31 -23.50 26.75
N VAL A 76 21.67 -24.40 25.98
CA VAL A 76 21.86 -25.85 26.12
C VAL A 76 23.32 -26.23 25.85
N PHE A 77 23.92 -25.68 24.80
CA PHE A 77 25.33 -25.92 24.47
C PHE A 77 26.29 -25.44 25.56
N GLY A 78 26.13 -24.21 26.06
CA GLY A 78 26.97 -23.66 27.14
C GLY A 78 26.89 -24.47 28.43
N ARG A 79 25.71 -25.03 28.73
CA ARG A 79 25.49 -25.92 29.88
C ARG A 79 26.12 -27.30 29.68
N LEU A 80 25.96 -27.91 28.51
CA LEU A 80 26.65 -29.16 28.19
C LEU A 80 28.16 -28.99 28.28
N LEU A 81 28.69 -27.86 27.81
CA LEU A 81 30.11 -27.52 27.93
C LEU A 81 30.54 -27.42 29.40
N ALA A 82 29.81 -26.66 30.23
CA ALA A 82 30.08 -26.57 31.67
C ALA A 82 29.99 -27.93 32.39
N TYR A 83 29.08 -28.81 31.98
CA TYR A 83 28.98 -30.15 32.54
C TYR A 83 30.18 -31.03 32.16
N THR A 84 30.48 -31.09 30.87
CA THR A 84 31.53 -31.95 30.33
C THR A 84 32.92 -31.53 30.82
N PHE A 85 33.16 -30.22 30.95
CA PHE A 85 34.50 -29.69 31.27
C PHE A 85 34.66 -29.21 32.73
N ASN A 86 33.57 -28.83 33.41
CA ASN A 86 33.59 -28.24 34.77
C ASN A 86 32.65 -28.95 35.76
N GLN A 87 32.20 -30.19 35.50
CA GLN A 87 31.31 -30.96 36.38
C GLN A 87 30.02 -30.19 36.78
N GLY A 88 29.51 -29.33 35.91
CA GLY A 88 28.25 -28.60 36.11
C GLY A 88 28.40 -27.17 36.63
N GLU A 89 29.62 -26.71 36.94
CA GLU A 89 29.87 -25.31 37.33
C GLU A 89 30.09 -24.41 36.09
N LEU A 90 29.12 -23.52 35.82
CA LEU A 90 29.07 -22.64 34.63
C LEU A 90 30.24 -21.64 34.50
N CYS A 91 30.84 -21.19 35.62
CA CYS A 91 31.75 -20.04 35.66
C CYS A 91 33.09 -20.33 36.35
N ARG A 92 33.51 -21.60 36.45
CA ARG A 92 34.80 -21.94 37.10
C ARG A 92 35.81 -22.40 36.06
N VAL A 93 36.68 -21.49 35.64
CA VAL A 93 37.88 -21.83 34.88
C VAL A 93 38.94 -22.30 35.88
N ARG A 94 38.93 -23.60 36.22
CA ARG A 94 40.07 -24.20 36.93
C ARG A 94 41.24 -24.40 35.97
N THR A 95 42.46 -24.33 36.47
CA THR A 95 43.69 -24.64 35.72
C THR A 95 43.84 -26.14 35.40
N ASP A 96 42.99 -26.95 36.00
CA ASP A 96 42.89 -28.42 35.99
C ASP A 96 41.62 -28.88 35.24
N THR A 97 41.28 -28.20 34.16
CA THR A 97 40.14 -28.58 33.30
C THR A 97 40.35 -29.96 32.68
N LEU A 98 39.33 -30.81 32.75
CA LEU A 98 39.26 -32.15 32.14
C LEU A 98 39.11 -32.07 30.60
N ILE A 99 39.85 -31.17 29.95
CA ILE A 99 39.81 -31.04 28.49
C ILE A 99 40.52 -32.25 27.88
N SER A 100 39.74 -33.14 27.27
CA SER A 100 40.29 -34.33 26.62
C SER A 100 41.28 -33.96 25.51
N THR A 101 42.46 -34.54 25.56
CA THR A 101 43.49 -34.43 24.52
C THR A 101 43.24 -35.40 23.35
N LYS A 102 42.24 -36.29 23.47
CA LYS A 102 41.92 -37.28 22.43
C LYS A 102 40.95 -36.70 21.41
N MET A 103 41.36 -36.69 20.14
CA MET A 103 40.58 -36.16 19.02
C MET A 103 39.16 -36.75 18.90
N GLY A 104 38.97 -38.03 19.25
CA GLY A 104 37.68 -38.71 19.18
C GLY A 104 36.59 -38.10 20.07
N ASP A 105 36.97 -37.49 21.19
CA ASP A 105 36.04 -36.92 22.16
C ASP A 105 35.49 -35.55 21.70
N TRP A 106 36.18 -34.90 20.76
CA TRP A 106 35.77 -33.62 20.16
C TRP A 106 34.69 -33.77 19.08
N GLY A 107 34.39 -34.99 18.61
CA GLY A 107 33.40 -35.22 17.56
C GLY A 107 31.98 -34.80 17.96
N GLY A 108 31.57 -35.11 19.18
CA GLY A 108 30.26 -34.68 19.72
C GLY A 108 30.16 -33.16 19.90
N PHE A 109 31.25 -32.54 20.36
CA PHE A 109 31.36 -31.08 20.49
C PHE A 109 31.24 -30.38 19.13
N ALA A 110 32.01 -30.84 18.14
CA ALA A 110 31.96 -30.31 16.78
C ALA A 110 30.56 -30.45 16.16
N THR A 111 29.89 -31.57 16.40
CA THR A 111 28.52 -31.81 15.90
C THR A 111 27.51 -30.85 16.52
N CYS A 112 27.61 -30.57 17.83
CA CYS A 112 26.71 -29.63 18.50
C CYS A 112 26.97 -28.18 18.08
N LEU A 113 28.23 -27.77 17.94
CA LEU A 113 28.57 -26.45 17.43
C LEU A 113 28.10 -26.28 15.97
N THR A 114 28.26 -27.32 15.16
CA THR A 114 27.78 -27.35 13.76
C THR A 114 26.26 -27.21 13.68
N SER A 115 25.50 -27.80 14.61
CA SER A 115 24.03 -27.69 14.61
C SER A 115 23.55 -26.26 14.92
N ILE A 116 24.23 -25.53 15.82
CA ILE A 116 23.96 -24.10 16.08
C ILE A 116 24.22 -23.27 14.82
N PHE A 117 25.37 -23.47 14.17
CA PHE A 117 25.70 -22.76 12.93
C PHE A 117 24.75 -23.11 11.78
N ALA A 118 24.30 -24.36 11.67
CA ALA A 118 23.28 -24.77 10.72
C ALA A 118 21.96 -24.05 10.98
N LEU A 119 21.51 -23.96 12.23
CA LEU A 119 20.29 -23.23 12.62
C LEU A 119 20.38 -21.74 12.28
N MET A 120 21.51 -21.10 12.61
CA MET A 120 21.76 -19.69 12.24
C MET A 120 21.75 -19.50 10.72
N SER A 121 22.37 -20.42 9.97
CA SER A 121 22.41 -20.38 8.51
C SER A 121 21.01 -20.50 7.91
N VAL A 122 20.18 -21.41 8.40
CA VAL A 122 18.77 -21.55 8.00
C VAL A 122 17.98 -20.27 8.29
N TYR A 123 18.17 -19.65 9.47
CA TYR A 123 17.52 -18.39 9.81
C TYR A 123 17.91 -17.25 8.86
N LEU A 124 19.20 -17.11 8.55
CA LEU A 124 19.69 -16.10 7.61
C LEU A 124 19.15 -16.35 6.20
N ALA A 125 19.15 -17.61 5.73
CA ALA A 125 18.59 -18.00 4.45
C ALA A 125 17.08 -17.70 4.38
N PHE A 126 16.32 -18.01 5.43
CA PHE A 126 14.90 -17.70 5.52
C PHE A 126 14.64 -16.18 5.46
N ARG A 127 15.43 -15.39 6.20
CA ARG A 127 15.33 -13.93 6.18
C ARG A 127 15.63 -13.37 4.79
N ALA A 128 16.68 -13.89 4.14
CA ALA A 128 17.05 -13.51 2.78
C ALA A 128 15.93 -13.85 1.78
N LEU A 129 15.41 -15.08 1.83
CA LEU A 129 14.29 -15.53 0.99
C LEU A 129 13.07 -14.62 1.18
N ARG A 130 12.69 -14.33 2.42
CA ARG A 130 11.55 -13.44 2.69
C ARG A 130 11.79 -12.04 2.12
N SER A 131 12.98 -11.49 2.32
CA SER A 131 13.36 -10.19 1.73
C SER A 131 13.25 -10.22 0.20
N GLN A 132 13.74 -11.29 -0.43
CA GLN A 132 13.63 -11.48 -1.88
C GLN A 132 12.18 -11.58 -2.34
N THR A 133 11.31 -12.32 -1.63
CA THR A 133 9.88 -12.40 -2.01
C THR A 133 9.15 -11.07 -1.89
N THR A 134 9.53 -10.21 -0.94
CA THR A 134 8.96 -8.87 -0.83
C THR A 134 9.50 -7.96 -1.94
N ALA A 135 10.80 -8.03 -2.23
CA ALA A 135 11.41 -7.30 -3.33
C ALA A 135 10.81 -7.71 -4.70
N ALA A 136 10.61 -9.02 -4.93
CA ALA A 136 9.99 -9.54 -6.14
C ALA A 136 8.54 -9.09 -6.30
N ARG A 137 7.76 -9.08 -5.20
CA ARG A 137 6.40 -8.53 -5.20
C ARG A 137 6.37 -7.04 -5.52
N ARG A 138 7.30 -6.26 -4.94
CA ARG A 138 7.46 -4.83 -5.26
C ARG A 138 7.84 -4.63 -6.73
N ALA A 139 8.81 -5.37 -7.24
CA ALA A 139 9.22 -5.30 -8.64
C ALA A 139 8.08 -5.68 -9.61
N SER A 140 7.28 -6.69 -9.27
CA SER A 140 6.09 -7.07 -10.04
C SER A 140 5.01 -5.97 -10.03
N PHE A 141 4.77 -5.37 -8.86
CA PHE A 141 3.90 -4.19 -8.75
C PHE A 141 4.42 -3.03 -9.61
N ASP A 142 5.72 -2.70 -9.52
CA ASP A 142 6.34 -1.60 -10.26
C ASP A 142 6.29 -1.81 -11.77
N ALA A 143 6.52 -3.05 -12.22
CA ALA A 143 6.42 -3.41 -13.63
C ALA A 143 4.97 -3.24 -14.15
N THR A 144 3.99 -3.73 -13.39
CA THR A 144 2.57 -3.62 -13.74
C THR A 144 2.12 -2.16 -13.72
N PHE A 145 2.51 -1.40 -12.70
CA PHE A 145 2.23 0.03 -12.60
C PHE A 145 2.80 0.76 -13.82
N THR A 146 4.07 0.53 -14.18
CA THR A 146 4.71 1.16 -15.33
C THR A 146 3.99 0.83 -16.64
N GLN A 147 3.54 -0.41 -16.80
CA GLN A 147 2.78 -0.83 -17.98
C GLN A 147 1.43 -0.10 -18.08
N ILE A 148 0.70 0.01 -16.98
CA ILE A 148 -0.59 0.72 -16.93
C ILE A 148 -0.34 2.22 -17.19
N PHE A 149 0.62 2.81 -16.47
CA PHE A 149 1.01 4.21 -16.60
C PHE A 149 1.44 4.59 -18.02
N ALA A 150 2.12 3.70 -18.75
CA ALA A 150 2.48 3.95 -20.14
C ALA A 150 1.27 4.01 -21.10
N GLN A 151 0.19 3.27 -20.81
CA GLN A 151 -1.03 3.29 -21.62
C GLN A 151 -1.86 4.56 -21.42
N HIS A 152 -1.67 5.28 -20.30
CA HIS A 152 -2.28 6.59 -20.06
C HIS A 152 -2.07 7.53 -21.26
N ASN A 153 -0.83 7.65 -21.71
CA ASN A 153 -0.45 8.53 -22.82
C ASN A 153 -1.09 8.13 -24.16
N ILE A 154 -1.31 6.84 -24.37
CA ILE A 154 -1.99 6.33 -25.57
C ILE A 154 -3.45 6.77 -25.58
N LEU A 155 -4.13 6.70 -24.43
CA LEU A 155 -5.53 7.12 -24.29
C LEU A 155 -5.67 8.65 -24.35
N HIS A 156 -4.79 9.38 -23.67
CA HIS A 156 -4.72 10.84 -23.78
C HIS A 156 -4.61 11.26 -25.25
N ARG A 157 -3.70 10.64 -26.01
CA ARG A 157 -3.54 10.93 -27.44
C ARG A 157 -4.83 10.68 -28.23
N LYS A 158 -5.55 9.59 -27.98
CA LYS A 158 -6.84 9.33 -28.64
C LYS A 158 -7.87 10.43 -28.38
N VAL A 159 -7.95 10.91 -27.13
CA VAL A 159 -8.86 12.01 -26.76
C VAL A 159 -8.47 13.31 -27.46
N THR A 160 -7.18 13.65 -27.45
CA THR A 160 -6.69 14.90 -28.09
C THR A 160 -6.73 14.91 -29.60
N GLN A 161 -6.74 13.75 -30.26
CA GLN A 161 -6.83 13.63 -31.72
C GLN A 161 -8.22 13.98 -32.27
N HIS A 162 -9.24 14.02 -31.41
CA HIS A 162 -10.57 14.49 -31.80
C HIS A 162 -10.55 16.00 -32.03
N ASN A 163 -10.25 16.41 -33.26
CA ASN A 163 -10.51 17.76 -33.73
C ASN A 163 -12.03 17.94 -33.89
N VAL A 164 -12.67 18.58 -32.92
CA VAL A 164 -14.12 18.84 -32.98
C VAL A 164 -14.39 19.89 -34.05
N LEU A 165 -14.67 19.48 -35.29
CA LEU A 165 -15.35 20.33 -36.26
C LEU A 165 -16.80 20.50 -35.80
N CYS A 166 -17.07 21.59 -35.05
CA CYS A 166 -18.42 22.00 -34.66
C CYS A 166 -19.34 21.93 -35.88
N LYS A 167 -20.27 20.98 -35.89
CA LYS A 167 -21.24 20.84 -36.97
C LYS A 167 -22.65 20.73 -36.38
N LYS A 168 -23.50 21.65 -36.87
CA LYS A 168 -24.95 21.85 -36.67
C LYS A 168 -25.34 22.66 -35.43
N ILE A 169 -26.07 23.74 -35.70
CA ILE A 169 -26.29 24.94 -34.88
C ILE A 169 -27.46 24.76 -33.91
N THR A 170 -27.17 24.84 -32.63
CA THR A 170 -28.00 25.24 -31.49
C THR A 170 -27.32 26.40 -30.76
N LEU A 171 -28.01 27.09 -29.84
CA LEU A 171 -27.49 28.27 -29.11
C LEU A 171 -26.14 28.03 -28.40
N LEU A 172 -25.82 26.78 -28.06
CA LEU A 172 -24.50 26.40 -27.53
C LEU A 172 -23.43 26.33 -28.62
N ASP A 173 -23.77 25.99 -29.86
CA ASP A 173 -22.83 25.98 -30.99
C ASP A 173 -22.37 27.38 -31.38
N ILE A 174 -23.17 28.43 -31.12
CA ILE A 174 -22.73 29.82 -31.23
C ILE A 174 -21.67 30.14 -30.16
N ILE A 175 -21.78 29.55 -28.97
CA ILE A 175 -20.88 29.77 -27.84
C ILE A 175 -19.58 28.99 -28.04
N ILE A 176 -19.65 27.73 -28.49
CA ILE A 176 -18.47 26.93 -28.86
C ILE A 176 -17.80 27.55 -30.11
N ALA A 177 -18.56 28.12 -31.06
CA ALA A 177 -18.00 28.89 -32.15
C ALA A 177 -17.34 30.20 -31.67
N ARG A 178 -17.83 30.83 -30.59
CA ARG A 178 -17.19 32.01 -29.96
C ARG A 178 -15.89 31.64 -29.24
N CYS A 179 -15.76 30.43 -28.71
CA CYS A 179 -14.50 29.88 -28.22
C CYS A 179 -13.45 29.70 -29.34
N ARG A 180 -13.83 29.91 -30.62
CA ARG A 180 -12.97 29.69 -31.79
C ARG A 180 -12.64 31.00 -32.51
N ALA A 181 -11.59 31.67 -32.05
CA ALA A 181 -10.81 32.56 -32.91
C ALA A 181 -9.29 32.46 -32.73
N LYS A 182 -8.75 31.70 -31.76
CA LYS A 182 -7.29 31.60 -31.56
C LYS A 182 -6.82 30.23 -31.04
N ASN A 183 -6.87 29.19 -31.88
CA ASN A 183 -6.20 27.88 -31.72
C ASN A 183 -7.16 26.70 -31.45
N ALA A 184 -6.79 25.52 -31.97
CA ALA A 184 -7.53 24.28 -31.80
C ALA A 184 -7.51 23.84 -30.33
N SER A 185 -8.57 24.14 -29.58
CA SER A 185 -8.77 23.67 -28.22
C SER A 185 -9.05 22.16 -28.22
N ASN A 186 -8.31 21.39 -27.43
CA ASN A 186 -8.60 19.97 -27.21
C ASN A 186 -9.89 19.78 -26.38
N LEU A 187 -10.38 18.54 -26.27
CA LEU A 187 -11.62 18.22 -25.54
C LEU A 187 -11.58 18.59 -24.05
N PHE A 188 -10.41 18.69 -23.41
CA PHE A 188 -10.32 19.07 -22.00
C PHE A 188 -10.52 20.57 -21.84
N THR A 189 -9.83 21.38 -22.64
CA THR A 189 -9.99 22.84 -22.66
C THR A 189 -11.43 23.23 -23.00
N MET A 190 -12.05 22.56 -23.98
CA MET A 190 -13.46 22.79 -24.31
C MET A 190 -14.42 22.48 -23.14
N CYS A 191 -14.14 21.44 -22.36
CA CYS A 191 -14.94 21.09 -21.20
C CYS A 191 -14.79 22.15 -20.09
N ARG A 192 -13.56 22.63 -19.83
CA ARG A 192 -13.31 23.72 -18.87
C ARG A 192 -14.06 24.99 -19.27
N GLU A 193 -13.91 25.43 -20.52
CA GLU A 193 -14.58 26.63 -21.03
C GLU A 193 -16.10 26.48 -21.02
N ALA A 194 -16.64 25.31 -21.37
CA ALA A 194 -18.07 25.05 -21.29
C ALA A 194 -18.59 25.17 -19.84
N PHE A 195 -17.82 24.67 -18.87
CA PHE A 195 -18.17 24.77 -17.45
C PHE A 195 -18.14 26.22 -16.97
N GLU A 196 -17.06 26.94 -17.28
CA GLU A 196 -16.88 28.36 -16.95
C GLU A 196 -18.04 29.21 -17.52
N ASN A 197 -18.37 29.03 -18.80
CA ASN A 197 -19.46 29.74 -19.44
C ASN A 197 -20.82 29.44 -18.80
N GLU A 198 -21.11 28.18 -18.46
CA GLU A 198 -22.40 27.78 -17.93
C GLU A 198 -22.59 28.25 -16.48
N TYR A 199 -21.55 28.21 -15.65
CA TYR A 199 -21.68 28.41 -14.21
C TYR A 199 -21.12 29.73 -13.68
N LEU A 200 -20.09 30.30 -14.30
CA LEU A 200 -19.52 31.59 -13.88
C LEU A 200 -20.08 32.76 -14.68
N ILE A 201 -20.33 32.57 -15.98
CA ILE A 201 -20.79 33.68 -16.85
C ILE A 201 -22.31 33.75 -16.91
N LYS A 202 -22.98 32.61 -17.16
CA LYS A 202 -24.45 32.56 -17.23
C LYS A 202 -25.14 32.37 -15.89
N GLU A 203 -24.40 31.95 -14.86
CA GLU A 203 -24.92 31.60 -13.53
C GLU A 203 -26.10 30.61 -13.60
N SER A 204 -25.98 29.60 -14.47
CA SER A 204 -26.97 28.54 -14.64
C SER A 204 -27.08 27.70 -13.36
N LYS A 205 -28.30 27.25 -13.04
CA LYS A 205 -28.61 26.39 -11.87
C LYS A 205 -28.72 24.91 -12.23
N ILE A 206 -28.09 24.46 -13.32
CA ILE A 206 -28.14 23.05 -13.71
C ILE A 206 -27.21 22.20 -12.84
N SER A 207 -27.60 20.95 -12.57
CA SER A 207 -26.75 20.02 -11.81
C SER A 207 -25.47 19.66 -12.58
N ILE A 208 -24.44 19.17 -11.86
CA ILE A 208 -23.19 18.70 -12.50
C ILE A 208 -23.49 17.56 -13.49
N SER A 209 -24.44 16.67 -13.17
CA SER A 209 -24.83 15.57 -14.06
C SER A 209 -25.45 16.08 -15.36
N ASP A 210 -26.30 17.11 -15.30
CA ASP A 210 -26.93 17.68 -16.49
C ASP A 210 -25.93 18.44 -17.36
N PHE A 211 -25.00 19.18 -16.76
CA PHE A 211 -23.86 19.76 -17.48
C PHE A 211 -23.08 18.67 -18.23
N ARG A 212 -22.77 17.56 -17.56
CA ARG A 212 -21.99 16.46 -18.15
C ARG A 212 -22.73 15.78 -19.30
N LYS A 213 -24.05 15.59 -19.19
CA LYS A 213 -24.89 15.06 -20.28
C LYS A 213 -24.92 16.00 -21.48
N LYS A 214 -25.11 17.31 -21.24
CA LYS A 214 -25.13 18.35 -22.28
C LYS A 214 -23.79 18.41 -23.02
N TYR A 215 -22.68 18.48 -22.29
CA TYR A 215 -21.32 18.49 -22.87
C TYR A 215 -21.01 17.23 -23.68
N ASN A 216 -21.29 16.05 -23.14
CA ASN A 216 -21.05 14.79 -23.84
C ASN A 216 -21.88 14.67 -25.13
N SER A 217 -23.05 15.29 -25.17
CA SER A 217 -23.90 15.32 -26.36
C SER A 217 -23.37 16.28 -27.43
N SER A 218 -22.73 17.39 -27.04
CA SER A 218 -22.20 18.39 -27.99
C SER A 218 -20.90 17.97 -28.67
N ILE A 219 -20.07 17.14 -28.02
CA ILE A 219 -18.79 16.68 -28.60
C ILE A 219 -18.93 15.48 -29.56
N GLY A 220 -20.13 14.89 -29.65
CA GLY A 220 -20.43 13.73 -30.48
C GLY A 220 -20.09 12.38 -29.83
N LEU A 221 -20.72 11.31 -30.33
CA LEU A 221 -20.69 9.97 -29.73
C LEU A 221 -19.28 9.37 -29.61
N SER A 222 -18.45 9.46 -30.66
CA SER A 222 -17.10 8.88 -30.66
C SER A 222 -16.18 9.60 -29.67
N SER A 223 -16.16 10.93 -29.71
CA SER A 223 -15.38 11.77 -28.79
C SER A 223 -15.80 11.55 -27.34
N SER A 224 -17.11 11.46 -27.10
CA SER A 224 -17.69 11.19 -25.77
C SER A 224 -17.27 9.83 -25.22
N ALA A 225 -17.27 8.79 -26.07
CA ALA A 225 -16.83 7.45 -25.67
C ALA A 225 -15.35 7.44 -25.26
N ASP A 226 -14.47 8.05 -26.06
CA ASP A 226 -13.05 8.13 -25.76
C ASP A 226 -12.75 8.98 -24.51
N PHE A 227 -13.45 10.10 -24.36
CA PHE A 227 -13.35 10.97 -23.18
C PHE A 227 -13.74 10.23 -21.88
N LYS A 228 -14.83 9.45 -21.91
CA LYS A 228 -15.25 8.62 -20.77
C LYS A 228 -14.27 7.48 -20.50
N ASN A 229 -13.76 6.84 -21.56
CA ASN A 229 -12.80 5.75 -21.44
C ASN A 229 -11.48 6.22 -20.81
N TYR A 230 -11.04 7.44 -21.12
CA TYR A 230 -9.87 8.06 -20.52
C TYR A 230 -10.03 8.21 -18.99
N PHE A 231 -11.12 8.79 -18.50
CA PHE A 231 -11.34 8.90 -17.04
C PHE A 231 -11.57 7.56 -16.35
N LYS A 232 -12.22 6.61 -17.03
CA LYS A 232 -12.32 5.22 -16.54
C LYS A 232 -10.94 4.59 -16.38
N TYR A 233 -9.99 4.94 -17.24
CA TYR A 233 -8.62 4.46 -17.15
C TYR A 233 -7.88 5.04 -15.95
N ILE A 234 -7.93 6.36 -15.76
CA ILE A 234 -7.34 7.01 -14.57
C ILE A 234 -7.92 6.43 -13.28
N HIS A 235 -9.23 6.20 -13.24
CA HIS A 235 -9.86 5.55 -12.09
C HIS A 235 -9.26 4.15 -11.80
N ARG A 236 -8.99 3.37 -12.86
CA ARG A 236 -8.33 2.05 -12.74
C ARG A 236 -6.87 2.16 -12.32
N GLU A 237 -6.14 3.17 -12.78
CA GLU A 237 -4.75 3.43 -12.37
C GLU A 237 -4.65 3.68 -10.86
N VAL A 238 -5.46 4.61 -10.36
CA VAL A 238 -5.47 4.93 -8.92
C VAL A 238 -5.98 3.73 -8.12
N SER A 239 -7.03 3.05 -8.60
CA SER A 239 -7.55 1.83 -7.96
C SER A 239 -6.50 0.72 -7.91
N PHE A 240 -5.67 0.58 -8.95
CA PHE A 240 -4.59 -0.38 -8.95
C PHE A 240 -3.63 -0.12 -7.79
N VAL A 241 -3.20 1.13 -7.59
CA VAL A 241 -2.38 1.51 -6.43
C VAL A 241 -3.13 1.23 -5.12
N MET A 242 -4.38 1.66 -4.99
CA MET A 242 -5.18 1.51 -3.77
C MET A 242 -5.35 0.05 -3.31
N TYR A 243 -5.65 -0.87 -4.23
CA TYR A 243 -5.97 -2.25 -3.88
C TYR A 243 -4.75 -3.18 -3.94
N ASN A 244 -3.85 -3.00 -4.90
CA ASN A 244 -2.74 -3.93 -5.14
C ASN A 244 -1.45 -3.56 -4.41
N SER A 245 -1.35 -2.36 -3.83
CA SER A 245 -0.18 -1.97 -3.03
C SER A 245 -0.25 -2.41 -1.57
N LYS A 246 -1.37 -2.99 -1.12
CA LYS A 246 -1.55 -3.46 0.26
C LYS A 246 -0.45 -4.47 0.61
N ASP A 247 0.22 -4.23 1.74
CA ASP A 247 1.36 -5.02 2.23
C ASP A 247 2.62 -5.00 1.34
N ILE A 248 2.63 -4.22 0.26
CA ILE A 248 3.78 -4.01 -0.63
C ILE A 248 4.39 -2.62 -0.41
N LEU A 249 3.55 -1.58 -0.43
CA LEU A 249 3.98 -0.19 -0.31
C LEU A 249 3.59 0.44 1.02
N GLU A 250 4.48 1.27 1.56
CA GLU A 250 4.15 2.15 2.69
C GLU A 250 3.23 3.30 2.22
N PRO A 251 2.43 3.90 3.12
CA PRO A 251 1.50 4.98 2.74
C PRO A 251 2.17 6.16 2.02
N LYS A 252 3.41 6.50 2.41
CA LYS A 252 4.20 7.55 1.73
C LYS A 252 4.52 7.19 0.28
N ASP A 253 4.87 5.93 0.03
CA ASP A 253 5.14 5.45 -1.32
C ASP A 253 3.85 5.43 -2.15
N GLN A 254 2.73 4.97 -1.59
CA GLN A 254 1.42 5.00 -2.26
C GLN A 254 1.06 6.43 -2.70
N LYS A 255 1.18 7.42 -1.81
CA LYS A 255 0.98 8.83 -2.15
C LYS A 255 1.87 9.28 -3.30
N ARG A 256 3.13 8.84 -3.34
CA ARG A 256 4.04 9.15 -4.44
C ARG A 256 3.57 8.57 -5.79
N TYR A 257 3.08 7.32 -5.85
CA TYR A 257 2.53 6.76 -7.09
C TYR A 257 1.27 7.52 -7.54
N VAL A 258 0.40 7.86 -6.59
CA VAL A 258 -0.81 8.66 -6.88
C VAL A 258 -0.45 10.05 -7.42
N LYS A 259 0.59 10.68 -6.87
CA LYS A 259 1.14 11.94 -7.37
C LYS A 259 1.82 11.82 -8.74
N LEU A 260 2.38 10.67 -9.09
CA LEU A 260 2.86 10.43 -10.46
C LEU A 260 1.72 10.37 -11.48
N ILE A 261 0.58 9.76 -11.10
CA ILE A 261 -0.63 9.73 -11.94
C ILE A 261 -1.16 11.15 -12.16
N GLU A 262 -1.32 11.93 -11.07
CA GLU A 262 -1.69 13.35 -11.15
C GLU A 262 -0.73 14.12 -12.07
N GLY A 263 0.58 13.98 -11.88
CA GLY A 263 1.59 14.73 -12.64
C GLY A 263 1.69 14.40 -14.14
N GLN A 264 0.99 13.37 -14.64
CA GLN A 264 0.84 13.16 -16.09
C GLN A 264 -0.27 14.03 -16.71
N MET A 265 -1.18 14.52 -15.88
CA MET A 265 -2.37 15.24 -16.31
C MET A 265 -2.11 16.74 -16.23
N ASN A 266 -2.45 17.47 -17.29
CA ASN A 266 -2.45 18.93 -17.22
C ASN A 266 -3.64 19.46 -16.38
N ASN A 267 -3.68 20.76 -16.10
CA ASN A 267 -4.73 21.35 -15.27
C ASN A 267 -6.14 21.21 -15.88
N ASP A 268 -6.31 21.31 -17.21
CA ASP A 268 -7.61 21.08 -17.86
C ASP A 268 -8.06 19.62 -17.66
N GLU A 269 -7.15 18.65 -17.79
CA GLU A 269 -7.41 17.22 -17.57
C GLU A 269 -7.80 16.94 -16.11
N LEU A 270 -7.03 17.46 -15.16
CA LEU A 270 -7.29 17.34 -13.73
C LEU A 270 -8.66 17.94 -13.37
N PHE A 271 -8.98 19.11 -13.91
CA PHE A 271 -10.29 19.74 -13.72
C PHE A 271 -11.42 18.86 -14.27
N CYS A 272 -11.29 18.40 -15.51
CA CYS A 272 -12.31 17.56 -16.14
C CYS A 272 -12.51 16.23 -15.39
N TYR A 273 -11.42 15.66 -14.85
CA TYR A 273 -11.47 14.48 -14.03
C TYR A 273 -12.10 14.74 -12.67
N PHE A 274 -11.82 15.88 -12.05
CA PHE A 274 -12.48 16.31 -10.82
C PHE A 274 -14.00 16.39 -10.99
N ILE A 275 -14.47 17.08 -12.04
CA ILE A 275 -15.91 17.14 -12.38
C ILE A 275 -16.49 15.74 -12.61
N ASN A 276 -15.75 14.85 -13.27
CA ASN A 276 -16.17 13.47 -13.48
C ASN A 276 -16.29 12.68 -12.17
N GLN A 277 -15.34 12.85 -11.25
CA GLN A 277 -15.38 12.18 -9.94
C GLN A 277 -16.50 12.73 -9.06
N LEU A 278 -16.76 14.04 -9.10
CA LEU A 278 -17.90 14.65 -8.41
C LEU A 278 -19.22 14.07 -8.92
N GLU A 279 -19.43 14.05 -10.24
CA GLU A 279 -20.66 13.52 -10.85
C GLU A 279 -20.90 12.06 -10.48
N TYR A 280 -19.84 11.25 -10.55
CA TYR A 280 -19.91 9.83 -10.21
C TYR A 280 -20.21 9.61 -8.74
N TRP A 281 -19.55 10.38 -7.86
CA TRP A 281 -19.76 10.29 -6.41
C TRP A 281 -21.16 10.75 -6.00
N ILE A 282 -21.65 11.89 -6.52
CA ILE A 282 -23.01 12.39 -6.26
C ILE A 282 -24.04 11.30 -6.61
N SER A 283 -23.85 10.64 -7.76
CA SER A 283 -24.77 9.62 -8.27
C SER A 283 -24.76 8.32 -7.47
N HIS A 284 -23.68 8.03 -6.74
CA HIS A 284 -23.47 6.75 -6.04
C HIS A 284 -23.02 6.94 -4.59
N LYS A 285 -23.40 8.05 -3.94
CA LYS A 285 -22.92 8.43 -2.60
C LYS A 285 -23.20 7.41 -1.49
N ASN A 286 -24.19 6.54 -1.68
CA ASN A 286 -24.53 5.50 -0.72
C ASN A 286 -23.66 4.24 -0.85
N GLU A 287 -22.81 4.16 -1.89
CA GLU A 287 -21.94 3.02 -2.14
C GLU A 287 -20.61 3.16 -1.38
N GLU A 288 -20.28 2.14 -0.56
CA GLU A 288 -19.08 2.15 0.28
C GLU A 288 -17.79 2.28 -0.54
N GLU A 289 -17.67 1.53 -1.65
CA GLU A 289 -16.45 1.56 -2.46
C GLU A 289 -16.25 2.91 -3.16
N VAL A 290 -17.33 3.61 -3.52
CA VAL A 290 -17.28 4.95 -4.12
C VAL A 290 -16.77 5.98 -3.10
N ASN A 291 -17.29 5.93 -1.86
CA ASN A 291 -16.82 6.78 -0.76
C ASN A 291 -15.36 6.49 -0.39
N LYS A 292 -14.98 5.21 -0.39
CA LYS A 292 -13.62 4.77 -0.08
C LYS A 292 -12.63 5.26 -1.13
N TYR A 293 -13.00 5.22 -2.40
CA TYR A 293 -12.20 5.76 -3.49
C TYR A 293 -12.07 7.29 -3.42
N ALA A 294 -13.17 8.00 -3.17
CA ALA A 294 -13.16 9.46 -3.02
C ALA A 294 -12.27 9.90 -1.84
N ASN A 295 -12.40 9.25 -0.69
CA ASN A 295 -11.53 9.48 0.45
C ASN A 295 -10.06 9.13 0.15
N TYR A 296 -9.80 8.08 -0.62
CA TYR A 296 -8.43 7.74 -1.04
C TYR A 296 -7.81 8.85 -1.89
N LEU A 297 -8.57 9.45 -2.82
CA LEU A 297 -8.10 10.62 -3.60
C LEU A 297 -7.80 11.81 -2.69
N LYS A 298 -8.67 12.09 -1.72
CA LYS A 298 -8.47 13.18 -0.74
C LYS A 298 -7.25 12.94 0.15
N ASP A 299 -7.12 11.76 0.74
CA ASP A 299 -6.02 11.40 1.63
C ASP A 299 -4.65 11.45 0.92
N ASN A 300 -4.62 11.20 -0.39
CA ASN A 300 -3.41 11.30 -1.20
C ASN A 300 -3.22 12.69 -1.85
N GLU A 301 -4.06 13.68 -1.52
CA GLU A 301 -3.98 15.05 -2.01
C GLU A 301 -4.05 15.15 -3.55
N PHE A 302 -4.82 14.28 -4.21
CA PHE A 302 -4.84 14.15 -5.67
C PHE A 302 -5.23 15.45 -6.39
N PHE A 303 -6.17 16.22 -5.83
CA PHE A 303 -6.64 17.48 -6.41
C PHE A 303 -6.08 18.72 -5.70
N LYS A 304 -5.08 18.56 -4.82
CA LYS A 304 -4.58 19.68 -4.03
C LYS A 304 -3.96 20.77 -4.91
N GLU A 305 -3.16 20.39 -5.91
CA GLU A 305 -2.46 21.35 -6.77
C GLU A 305 -3.43 22.25 -7.53
N ILE A 306 -4.45 21.66 -8.17
CA ILE A 306 -5.44 22.43 -8.93
C ILE A 306 -6.32 23.34 -8.05
N CYS A 307 -6.46 23.04 -6.76
CA CYS A 307 -7.13 23.94 -5.81
C CYS A 307 -6.32 25.21 -5.53
N LEU A 308 -4.99 25.17 -5.72
CA LEU A 308 -4.08 26.28 -5.48
C LEU A 308 -3.81 27.10 -6.76
N THR A 309 -4.12 26.56 -7.93
CA THR A 309 -3.95 27.24 -9.22
C THR A 309 -5.01 28.33 -9.40
N GLU A 310 -4.58 29.60 -9.52
CA GLU A 310 -5.47 30.78 -9.57
C GLU A 310 -6.61 30.66 -10.59
N ASP A 311 -6.29 30.27 -11.83
CA ASP A 311 -7.27 30.13 -12.92
C ASP A 311 -8.34 29.05 -12.67
N TYR A 312 -8.05 28.08 -11.80
CA TYR A 312 -8.92 26.93 -11.54
C TYR A 312 -9.60 26.99 -10.17
N GLN A 313 -9.05 27.74 -9.22
CA GLN A 313 -9.57 27.83 -7.86
C GLN A 313 -11.05 28.26 -7.85
N SER A 314 -11.42 29.24 -8.68
CA SER A 314 -12.80 29.73 -8.82
C SER A 314 -13.73 28.65 -9.40
N LEU A 315 -13.27 27.89 -10.39
CA LEU A 315 -14.00 26.80 -11.04
C LEU A 315 -14.22 25.63 -10.07
N ILE A 316 -13.18 25.21 -9.34
CA ILE A 316 -13.27 24.15 -8.34
C ILE A 316 -14.24 24.54 -7.22
N LYS A 317 -14.11 25.78 -6.71
CA LYS A 317 -15.01 26.29 -5.67
C LYS A 317 -16.46 26.25 -6.14
N LYS A 318 -16.73 26.74 -7.36
CA LYS A 318 -18.09 26.73 -7.93
C LYS A 318 -18.63 25.31 -8.08
N ALA A 319 -17.82 24.37 -8.56
CA ALA A 319 -18.21 22.97 -8.67
C ALA A 319 -18.54 22.34 -7.31
N CYS A 320 -17.76 22.63 -6.28
CA CYS A 320 -18.06 22.18 -4.92
C CYS A 320 -19.35 22.78 -4.36
N ASP A 321 -19.59 24.06 -4.61
CA ASP A 321 -20.81 24.73 -4.14
C ASP A 321 -22.05 24.08 -4.77
N ILE A 322 -22.03 23.83 -6.09
CA ILE A 322 -23.10 23.11 -6.79
C ILE A 322 -23.31 21.70 -6.21
N SER A 323 -22.22 20.96 -5.99
CA SER A 323 -22.32 19.60 -5.43
C SER A 323 -22.91 19.58 -4.01
N THR A 324 -22.70 20.64 -3.24
CA THR A 324 -23.24 20.77 -1.88
C THR A 324 -24.75 21.04 -1.91
N GLU A 325 -25.19 21.88 -2.86
CA GLU A 325 -26.61 22.11 -3.13
C GLU A 325 -27.33 20.82 -3.56
N ASP A 326 -26.67 19.98 -4.38
CA ASP A 326 -27.23 18.71 -4.88
C ASP A 326 -27.42 17.67 -3.76
N ILE A 327 -26.60 17.69 -2.70
CA ILE A 327 -26.53 16.61 -1.70
C ILE A 327 -27.30 16.92 -0.41
N LYS A 328 -27.57 18.21 -0.12
CA LYS A 328 -28.16 18.69 1.15
C LYS A 328 -27.44 18.19 2.41
N ASP A 329 -26.18 17.79 2.26
CA ASP A 329 -25.31 17.31 3.32
C ASP A 329 -23.91 17.88 3.06
N GLY A 330 -23.28 18.45 4.07
CA GLY A 330 -22.13 19.35 3.92
C GLY A 330 -20.80 18.68 3.58
N ASP A 331 -20.81 17.40 3.21
CA ASP A 331 -19.58 16.61 3.08
C ASP A 331 -18.95 16.75 1.69
N LYS A 332 -17.65 17.11 1.66
CA LYS A 332 -16.85 17.29 0.44
C LYS A 332 -15.78 16.21 0.40
N PRO A 333 -16.03 15.06 -0.25
CA PRO A 333 -15.19 13.87 -0.10
C PRO A 333 -13.90 13.90 -0.92
N LEU A 334 -13.79 14.79 -1.92
CA LEU A 334 -12.65 14.85 -2.85
C LEU A 334 -11.58 15.89 -2.50
N ILE A 335 -11.95 16.91 -1.70
CA ILE A 335 -11.06 18.02 -1.35
C ILE A 335 -11.18 18.37 0.12
N GLU A 336 -10.12 18.95 0.68
CA GLU A 336 -10.19 19.55 2.01
C GLU A 336 -10.46 21.05 1.89
N ASN A 337 -11.38 21.59 2.69
CA ASN A 337 -11.74 23.01 2.66
C ASN A 337 -10.53 23.95 2.82
N LYS A 338 -9.49 23.51 3.56
CA LYS A 338 -8.27 24.29 3.73
C LYS A 338 -7.52 24.51 2.40
N TRP A 339 -7.57 23.57 1.46
CA TRP A 339 -6.87 23.70 0.17
C TRP A 339 -7.43 24.85 -0.68
N LEU A 340 -8.71 25.17 -0.52
CA LEU A 340 -9.34 26.31 -1.23
C LEU A 340 -9.05 27.66 -0.58
N ASN A 341 -8.57 27.68 0.67
CA ASN A 341 -8.27 28.90 1.43
C ASN A 341 -6.77 29.15 1.58
N GLU A 342 -5.92 28.20 1.19
CA GLU A 342 -4.47 28.36 1.08
C GLU A 342 -4.18 29.31 -0.10
N LYS A 343 -3.43 30.40 0.14
CA LYS A 343 -2.90 31.24 -0.94
C LYS A 343 -1.70 30.54 -1.58
N ALA A 344 -1.62 30.53 -2.90
CA ALA A 344 -0.42 30.09 -3.61
C ALA A 344 0.79 30.90 -3.10
N HIS A 345 1.90 30.21 -2.81
CA HIS A 345 3.14 30.83 -2.35
C HIS A 345 3.99 31.30 -3.52
#